data_AF-A0A2V2WWW1-F1
#
_entry.id   AF-A0A2V2WWW1-F1
#
_cell.length_a   1.000
_cell.length_b   1.000
_cell.length_c   1.000
_cell.angle_alpha   90.00
_cell.angle_beta   90.00
_cell.angle_gamma   90.00
#
_symmetry.space_group_name_H-M   'P 1'
#
loop_
_entity.id
_entity.type
_entity.pdbx_description
1 polymer ?
#
loop_
_entity_poly.entity_id
_entity_poly.type
_entity_poly.pdbx_seq_one_letter_code
_entity_poly.pdbx_strand_id
1 'polypeptide(L)'
;MKLNDFLTMELDGRGVVDANRDVLMEEFLKNPKKYICDAGVLGEIQASGHYLSMKRAVRDEMVFDEDMRNLDENGVHKLLKWLLAAAEVKASVHDVAKGFLGVAVEEARDPTTSSAPIYLKGCSESVYNAGWHCVVEVLAARGREWKRGMGNHRIHGLTRQLA
;
A
#
# COMPACT_ATOMS: atom_id res chain seq x y z
N MET A 1 -7.29 10.04 7.96
CA MET A 1 -8.03 11.32 7.93
C MET A 1 -9.52 11.03 7.91
N LYS A 2 -10.34 11.83 8.62
CA LYS A 2 -11.80 11.69 8.61
C LYS A 2 -12.42 12.53 7.48
N LEU A 3 -13.62 12.15 7.05
CA LEU A 3 -14.36 12.84 5.99
C LEU A 3 -14.64 14.31 6.38
N ASN A 4 -15.12 14.56 7.59
CA ASN A 4 -15.38 15.94 8.02
C ASN A 4 -14.11 16.80 8.06
N ASP A 5 -12.96 16.25 8.47
CA ASP A 5 -11.68 16.98 8.44
C ASP A 5 -11.32 17.39 7.00
N PHE A 6 -11.51 16.48 6.04
CA PHE A 6 -11.30 16.74 4.62
C PHE A 6 -12.25 17.82 4.09
N LEU A 7 -13.54 17.74 4.41
CA LEU A 7 -14.54 18.72 3.97
C LEU A 7 -14.28 20.11 4.55
N THR A 8 -13.82 20.19 5.80
CA THR A 8 -13.40 21.45 6.42
C THR A 8 -12.21 22.06 5.69
N MET A 9 -11.24 21.25 5.26
CA MET A 9 -10.04 21.71 4.58
C MET A 9 -10.27 22.08 3.10
N GLU A 10 -11.04 21.27 2.37
CA GLU A 10 -11.18 21.39 0.90
C GLU A 10 -12.41 22.19 0.46
N LEU A 11 -13.45 22.23 1.28
CA LEU A 11 -14.74 22.84 0.94
C LEU A 11 -15.23 23.84 1.98
N ASP A 12 -14.33 24.41 2.81
CA ASP A 12 -14.68 25.35 3.88
C ASP A 12 -15.76 24.84 4.83
N GLY A 13 -15.82 23.52 5.03
CA GLY A 13 -16.81 22.85 5.88
C GLY A 13 -18.17 22.63 5.22
N ARG A 14 -18.33 22.93 3.93
CA ARG A 14 -19.55 22.55 3.19
C ARG A 14 -19.71 21.04 3.18
N GLY A 15 -20.90 20.56 3.52
CA GLY A 15 -21.22 19.13 3.61
C GLY A 15 -20.79 18.45 4.91
N VAL A 16 -20.19 19.18 5.86
CA VAL A 16 -19.92 18.67 7.22
C VAL A 16 -21.25 18.43 7.93
N VAL A 17 -21.45 17.20 8.39
CA VAL A 17 -22.63 16.78 9.16
C VAL A 17 -22.20 15.86 10.29
N ASP A 18 -22.98 15.83 11.38
CA ASP A 18 -22.66 15.01 12.55
C ASP A 18 -22.57 13.50 12.21
N ALA A 19 -23.38 13.03 11.27
CA ALA A 19 -23.39 11.64 10.81
C ALA A 19 -22.06 11.20 10.16
N ASN A 20 -21.29 12.14 9.62
CA ASN A 20 -20.04 11.88 8.91
C ASN A 20 -18.79 12.10 9.78
N ARG A 21 -18.98 12.45 11.07
CA ARG A 21 -17.89 12.85 11.97
C ARG A 21 -16.82 11.78 12.15
N ASP A 22 -17.19 10.51 12.14
CA ASP A 22 -16.27 9.39 12.34
C ASP A 22 -16.00 8.58 11.08
N VAL A 23 -16.51 9.04 9.93
CA VAL A 23 -16.30 8.37 8.65
C VAL A 23 -14.84 8.56 8.22
N LEU A 24 -14.14 7.46 8.01
CA LEU A 24 -12.79 7.48 7.46
C LEU A 24 -12.84 7.80 5.96
N MET A 25 -11.83 8.55 5.49
CA MET A 25 -11.75 8.91 4.07
C MET A 25 -11.62 7.67 3.17
N GLU A 26 -10.95 6.62 3.62
CA GLU A 26 -10.89 5.33 2.93
C GLU A 26 -12.26 4.69 2.72
N GLU A 27 -13.16 4.81 3.70
CA GLU A 27 -14.51 4.26 3.59
C GLU A 27 -15.40 5.14 2.70
N PHE A 28 -15.25 6.45 2.81
CA PHE A 28 -15.90 7.40 1.91
C PHE A 28 -15.54 7.12 0.45
N LEU A 29 -14.26 6.90 0.15
CA LEU A 29 -13.77 6.64 -1.22
C LEU A 29 -14.38 5.38 -1.87
N LYS A 30 -14.82 4.40 -1.08
CA LYS A 30 -15.49 3.19 -1.58
C LYS A 30 -16.89 3.48 -2.10
N ASN A 31 -17.64 4.37 -1.42
CA ASN A 31 -18.98 4.74 -1.84
C ASN A 31 -19.33 6.19 -1.46
N PRO A 32 -18.83 7.20 -2.20
CA PRO A 32 -19.02 8.61 -1.85
C PRO A 32 -20.48 9.05 -1.78
N LYS A 33 -21.33 8.49 -2.66
CA LYS A 33 -22.77 8.81 -2.76
C LYS A 33 -23.56 8.41 -1.52
N LYS A 34 -23.03 7.51 -0.68
CA LYS A 34 -23.64 7.13 0.60
C LYS A 34 -23.56 8.25 1.64
N TYR A 35 -22.52 9.08 1.56
CA TYR A 35 -22.20 10.09 2.57
C TYR A 35 -22.50 11.51 2.12
N ILE A 36 -22.46 11.78 0.81
CA ILE A 36 -22.76 13.07 0.19
C ILE A 36 -23.86 12.87 -0.85
N CYS A 37 -25.07 13.31 -0.52
CA CYS A 37 -26.24 13.22 -1.40
C CYS A 37 -26.29 14.38 -2.43
N ASP A 38 -25.71 15.52 -2.08
CA ASP A 38 -25.66 16.68 -2.97
C ASP A 38 -24.69 16.41 -4.14
N ALA A 39 -25.23 16.37 -5.35
CA ALA A 39 -24.44 16.05 -6.54
C ALA A 39 -23.44 17.15 -6.93
N GLY A 40 -23.73 18.42 -6.61
CA GLY A 40 -22.83 19.55 -6.87
C GLY A 40 -21.61 19.48 -5.94
N VAL A 41 -21.87 19.34 -4.64
CA VAL A 41 -20.81 19.16 -3.63
C VAL A 41 -19.99 17.91 -3.94
N LEU A 42 -20.63 16.79 -4.27
CA LEU A 42 -19.90 15.57 -4.63
C LEU A 42 -19.02 15.76 -5.88
N GLY A 43 -19.50 16.51 -6.87
CA GLY A 43 -18.73 16.86 -8.06
C GLY A 43 -17.48 17.67 -7.73
N GLU A 44 -17.59 18.68 -6.87
CA GLU A 44 -16.45 19.48 -6.40
C GLU A 44 -15.42 18.62 -5.64
N ILE A 45 -15.88 17.75 -4.73
CA ILE A 45 -15.01 16.79 -4.03
C ILE A 45 -14.25 15.94 -5.04
N GLN A 46 -14.95 15.38 -6.02
CA GLN A 46 -14.35 14.46 -6.99
C GLN A 46 -13.36 15.15 -7.94
N ALA A 47 -13.53 16.45 -8.16
CA ALA A 47 -12.61 17.28 -8.94
C ALA A 47 -11.39 17.76 -8.12
N SER A 48 -11.44 17.67 -6.79
CA SER A 48 -10.36 18.11 -5.91
C SER A 48 -9.10 17.26 -6.10
N GLY A 49 -7.95 17.94 -6.16
CA GLY A 49 -6.64 17.29 -6.30
C GLY A 49 -6.33 16.36 -5.12
N HIS A 50 -6.73 16.77 -3.91
CA HIS A 50 -6.57 15.94 -2.71
C HIS A 50 -7.41 14.67 -2.78
N TYR A 51 -8.66 14.75 -3.21
CA TYR A 51 -9.50 13.55 -3.41
C TYR A 51 -8.88 12.59 -4.43
N LEU A 52 -8.42 13.09 -5.58
CA LEU A 52 -7.80 12.26 -6.61
C LEU A 52 -6.51 11.59 -6.12
N SER A 53 -5.69 12.32 -5.36
CA SER A 53 -4.48 11.80 -4.75
C SER A 53 -4.77 10.66 -3.76
N MET A 54 -5.75 10.87 -2.87
CA MET A 54 -6.15 9.85 -1.90
C MET A 54 -6.80 8.63 -2.56
N LYS A 55 -7.69 8.86 -3.54
CA LYS A 55 -8.30 7.78 -4.31
C LYS A 55 -7.25 6.92 -5.00
N ARG A 56 -6.19 7.56 -5.51
CA ARG A 56 -5.03 6.85 -6.06
C ARG A 56 -4.31 6.06 -4.98
N ALA A 57 -3.97 6.66 -3.85
CA ALA A 57 -3.29 5.97 -2.76
C ALA A 57 -4.06 4.73 -2.25
N VAL A 58 -5.37 4.87 -2.04
CA VAL A 58 -6.24 3.76 -1.59
C VAL A 58 -6.36 2.68 -2.65
N ARG A 59 -6.48 3.03 -3.93
CA ARG A 59 -6.50 2.03 -5.01
C ARG A 59 -5.17 1.30 -5.08
N ASP A 60 -4.06 2.03 -5.01
CA ASP A 60 -2.74 1.43 -5.05
C ASP A 60 -2.61 0.48 -3.83
N GLU A 61 -3.00 0.89 -2.62
CA GLU A 61 -3.07 0.00 -1.44
C GLU A 61 -3.95 -1.25 -1.66
N MET A 62 -5.13 -1.13 -2.26
CA MET A 62 -5.99 -2.28 -2.58
C MET A 62 -5.32 -3.27 -3.54
N VAL A 63 -4.64 -2.76 -4.58
CA VAL A 63 -3.88 -3.58 -5.54
C VAL A 63 -2.74 -4.33 -4.83
N PHE A 64 -2.06 -3.66 -3.88
CA PHE A 64 -1.02 -4.30 -3.06
C PHE A 64 -1.60 -5.44 -2.23
N ASP A 65 -2.73 -5.18 -1.58
CA ASP A 65 -3.43 -6.13 -0.72
C ASP A 65 -3.96 -7.35 -1.49
N GLU A 66 -4.42 -7.16 -2.73
CA GLU A 66 -4.85 -8.21 -3.64
C GLU A 66 -3.70 -9.11 -4.08
N ASP A 67 -2.61 -8.53 -4.58
CA ASP A 67 -1.43 -9.27 -4.99
C ASP A 67 -0.82 -10.07 -3.83
N MET A 68 -0.79 -9.50 -2.61
CA MET A 68 -0.35 -10.23 -1.42
C MET A 68 -1.26 -11.40 -1.05
N ARG A 69 -2.59 -11.20 -1.09
CA ARG A 69 -3.55 -12.27 -0.82
C ARG A 69 -3.40 -13.40 -1.82
N ASN A 70 -3.24 -13.06 -3.09
CA ASN A 70 -3.02 -14.02 -4.16
C ASN A 70 -1.72 -14.81 -3.98
N LEU A 71 -0.61 -14.14 -3.62
CA LEU A 71 0.65 -14.83 -3.29
C LEU A 71 0.49 -15.77 -2.08
N ASP A 72 -0.20 -15.33 -1.03
CA ASP A 72 -0.47 -16.13 0.18
C ASP A 72 -1.32 -17.37 -0.10
N GLU A 73 -2.41 -17.21 -0.85
CA GLU A 73 -3.30 -18.30 -1.27
C GLU A 73 -2.58 -19.34 -2.13
N ASN A 74 -1.58 -18.91 -2.92
CA ASN A 74 -0.73 -19.78 -3.73
C ASN A 74 0.53 -20.28 -2.98
N GLY A 75 0.66 -20.00 -1.68
CA GLY A 75 1.78 -20.45 -0.85
C GLY A 75 3.12 -19.80 -1.19
N VAL A 76 3.11 -18.65 -1.85
CA VAL A 76 4.30 -17.89 -2.26
C VAL A 76 4.73 -16.93 -1.15
N HIS A 77 5.44 -17.47 -0.17
CA HIS A 77 5.91 -16.73 1.02
C HIS A 77 7.44 -16.51 1.05
N LYS A 78 8.16 -16.86 -0.03
CA LYS A 78 9.61 -16.66 -0.21
C LYS A 78 9.95 -16.38 -1.67
N LEU A 79 11.06 -15.69 -1.94
CA LEU A 79 11.53 -15.45 -3.32
C LEU A 79 11.75 -16.74 -4.11
N LEU A 80 12.25 -17.81 -3.48
CA LEU A 80 12.39 -19.10 -4.15
C LEU A 80 11.04 -19.71 -4.54
N LYS A 81 10.01 -19.53 -3.71
CA LYS A 81 8.64 -19.96 -4.03
C LYS A 81 8.05 -19.13 -5.16
N TRP A 82 8.36 -17.84 -5.22
CA TRP A 82 7.99 -16.99 -6.35
C TRP A 82 8.64 -17.46 -7.65
N LEU A 83 9.95 -17.78 -7.62
CA LEU A 83 10.66 -18.31 -8.78
C LEU A 83 10.03 -19.61 -9.31
N LEU A 84 9.62 -20.49 -8.41
CA LEU A 84 8.99 -21.78 -8.72
C LEU A 84 7.48 -21.68 -8.96
N ALA A 85 6.86 -20.51 -8.77
CA ALA A 85 5.42 -20.34 -8.93
C ALA A 85 4.99 -20.58 -10.39
N ALA A 86 3.78 -21.13 -10.55
CA ALA A 86 3.18 -21.36 -11.86
C ALA A 86 3.01 -20.06 -12.64
N ALA A 87 3.01 -20.14 -13.97
CA ALA A 87 2.85 -18.98 -14.84
C ALA A 87 1.53 -18.23 -14.58
N GLU A 88 0.47 -18.96 -14.24
CA GLU A 88 -0.84 -18.39 -13.86
C GLU A 88 -0.74 -17.51 -12.60
N VAL A 89 -0.10 -18.02 -11.54
CA VAL A 89 0.15 -17.26 -10.30
C VAL A 89 0.96 -16.00 -10.61
N LYS A 90 2.03 -16.13 -11.39
CA LYS A 90 2.85 -14.98 -11.79
C LYS A 90 2.04 -13.97 -12.61
N ALA A 91 1.18 -14.43 -13.53
CA ALA A 91 0.37 -13.56 -14.38
C ALA A 91 -0.70 -12.79 -13.59
N SER A 92 -1.25 -13.41 -12.54
CA SER A 92 -2.27 -12.81 -11.67
C SER A 92 -1.76 -11.73 -10.71
N VAL A 93 -0.44 -11.54 -10.60
CA VAL A 93 0.17 -10.43 -9.85
C VAL A 93 0.29 -9.19 -10.76
N HIS A 94 0.09 -7.99 -10.23
CA HIS A 94 0.21 -6.77 -11.03
C HIS A 94 1.65 -6.50 -11.48
N ASP A 95 1.82 -5.83 -12.63
CA ASP A 95 3.13 -5.63 -13.25
C ASP A 95 4.11 -4.82 -12.37
N VAL A 96 3.59 -3.88 -11.57
CA VAL A 96 4.42 -3.13 -10.63
C VAL A 96 4.99 -4.07 -9.56
N ALA A 97 4.19 -4.98 -9.03
CA ALA A 97 4.62 -5.98 -8.07
C ALA A 97 5.60 -7.00 -8.67
N LYS A 98 5.34 -7.45 -9.91
CA LYS A 98 6.29 -8.28 -10.66
C LYS A 98 7.66 -7.60 -10.80
N GLY A 99 7.66 -6.29 -11.06
CA GLY A 99 8.87 -5.47 -11.13
C GLY A 99 9.68 -5.55 -9.83
N PHE A 100 9.03 -5.31 -8.69
CA PHE A 100 9.67 -5.40 -7.38
C PHE A 100 10.24 -6.80 -7.08
N LEU A 101 9.46 -7.85 -7.37
CA LEU A 101 9.89 -9.24 -7.17
C LEU A 101 11.04 -9.63 -8.12
N GLY A 102 11.04 -9.13 -9.35
CA GLY A 102 12.12 -9.34 -10.31
C GLY A 102 13.42 -8.70 -9.84
N VAL A 103 13.37 -7.45 -9.39
CA VAL A 103 14.55 -6.76 -8.84
C VAL A 103 15.09 -7.51 -7.61
N ALA A 104 14.21 -7.99 -6.73
CA ALA A 104 14.61 -8.77 -5.56
C ALA A 104 15.28 -10.11 -5.91
N VAL A 105 14.81 -10.77 -6.97
CA VAL A 105 15.40 -12.01 -7.48
C VAL A 105 16.80 -11.78 -8.04
N GLU A 106 17.00 -10.71 -8.81
CA GLU A 106 18.32 -10.37 -9.36
C GLU A 106 19.30 -10.01 -8.23
N GLU A 107 18.85 -9.22 -7.25
CA GLU A 107 19.65 -8.86 -6.08
C GLU A 107 20.06 -10.11 -5.27
N ALA A 108 19.14 -11.06 -5.07
CA ALA A 108 19.41 -12.29 -4.34
C ALA A 108 20.41 -13.23 -5.07
N ARG A 109 20.67 -13.01 -6.36
CA ARG A 109 21.69 -13.76 -7.12
C ARG A 109 23.09 -13.20 -6.96
N ASP A 110 23.24 -11.96 -6.52
CA ASP A 110 24.53 -11.35 -6.25
C ASP A 110 24.95 -11.61 -4.79
N PRO A 111 25.91 -12.53 -4.52
CA PRO A 111 26.33 -12.85 -3.16
C PRO A 111 27.11 -11.70 -2.48
N THR A 112 27.44 -10.65 -3.23
CA THR A 112 28.26 -9.52 -2.78
C THR A 112 27.42 -8.41 -2.14
N THR A 113 26.11 -8.35 -2.43
CA THR A 113 25.27 -7.30 -1.83
C THR A 113 24.75 -7.75 -0.47
N SER A 114 25.51 -7.34 0.54
CA SER A 114 25.13 -7.35 1.94
C SER A 114 23.70 -6.85 2.14
N SER A 115 23.03 -7.38 3.18
CA SER A 115 21.66 -7.14 3.65
C SER A 115 21.37 -5.68 4.04
N ALA A 116 21.76 -4.72 3.21
CA ALA A 116 21.32 -3.35 3.30
C ALA A 116 19.83 -3.31 2.93
N PRO A 117 19.05 -2.38 3.52
CA PRO A 117 17.68 -2.13 3.07
C PRO A 117 17.71 -1.87 1.56
N ILE A 118 16.74 -2.43 0.83
CA ILE A 118 16.65 -2.33 -0.63
C ILE A 118 16.20 -0.91 -0.98
N TYR A 119 17.11 0.05 -0.88
CA TYR A 119 16.87 1.42 -1.34
C TYR A 119 16.85 1.41 -2.87
N LEU A 120 15.69 1.09 -3.46
CA LEU A 120 15.44 1.24 -4.89
C LEU A 120 15.42 2.73 -5.21
N LYS A 121 16.61 3.25 -5.51
CA LYS A 121 16.87 4.64 -5.86
C LYS A 121 16.06 4.99 -7.11
N GLY A 122 14.95 5.70 -6.91
CA GLY A 122 14.04 6.14 -7.99
C GLY A 122 12.55 5.86 -7.72
N CYS A 123 12.20 5.07 -6.70
CA CYS A 123 10.80 4.74 -6.37
C CYS A 123 10.30 5.52 -5.14
N SER A 124 10.17 6.86 -5.21
CA SER A 124 9.70 7.68 -4.09
C SER A 124 8.17 7.65 -3.87
N GLU A 125 7.78 7.61 -2.58
CA GLU A 125 6.60 8.21 -1.92
C GLU A 125 5.17 7.62 -2.07
N SER A 126 4.97 6.40 -2.57
CA SER A 126 3.64 5.75 -2.45
C SER A 126 3.57 4.70 -1.34
N VAL A 127 2.39 4.58 -0.69
CA VAL A 127 2.11 3.50 0.28
C VAL A 127 2.35 2.13 -0.36
N TYR A 128 2.00 1.98 -1.64
CA TYR A 128 2.25 0.79 -2.44
C TYR A 128 3.74 0.43 -2.51
N ASN A 129 4.61 1.40 -2.80
CA ASN A 129 6.06 1.17 -2.88
C ASN A 129 6.64 0.84 -1.49
N ALA A 130 6.19 1.52 -0.43
CA ALA A 130 6.61 1.24 0.94
C ALA A 130 6.17 -0.16 1.40
N GLY A 131 4.95 -0.57 1.06
CA GLY A 131 4.41 -1.90 1.33
C GLY A 131 5.20 -2.99 0.61
N TRP A 132 5.44 -2.83 -0.69
CA TRP A 132 6.23 -3.80 -1.47
C TRP A 132 7.68 -3.90 -1.01
N HIS A 133 8.28 -2.80 -0.57
CA HIS A 133 9.60 -2.85 0.06
C HIS A 133 9.60 -3.78 1.26
N CYS A 134 8.61 -3.65 2.16
CA CYS A 134 8.47 -4.53 3.31
C CYS A 134 8.22 -5.99 2.91
N VAL A 135 7.35 -6.24 1.92
CA VAL A 135 7.10 -7.59 1.39
C VAL A 135 8.37 -8.20 0.83
N VAL A 136 9.08 -7.47 -0.02
CA VAL A 136 10.33 -7.95 -0.61
C VAL A 136 11.36 -8.25 0.47
N GLU A 137 11.53 -7.38 1.47
CA GLU A 137 12.41 -7.64 2.61
C GLU A 137 12.04 -8.92 3.35
N VAL A 138 10.74 -9.20 3.54
CA VAL A 138 10.28 -10.44 4.20
C VAL A 138 10.50 -11.66 3.30
N LEU A 139 10.21 -11.58 2.01
CA LEU A 139 10.40 -12.67 1.05
C LEU A 139 11.88 -13.00 0.82
N ALA A 140 12.76 -12.00 0.95
CA ALA A 140 14.21 -12.11 0.86
C ALA A 140 14.88 -12.51 2.19
N ALA A 141 14.26 -12.20 3.33
CA ALA A 141 14.83 -12.53 4.64
C ALA A 141 14.97 -14.04 4.82
N ARG A 142 16.21 -14.47 5.09
CA ARG A 142 16.55 -15.87 5.33
C ARG A 142 15.91 -16.35 6.64
N GLY A 143 14.74 -16.97 6.55
CA GLY A 143 14.11 -17.71 7.66
C GLY A 143 13.00 -17.02 8.45
N ARG A 144 12.50 -15.84 8.03
CA ARG A 144 11.30 -15.24 8.63
C ARG A 144 10.08 -15.55 7.76
N GLU A 145 9.07 -16.16 8.35
CA GLU A 145 7.77 -16.38 7.74
C GLU A 145 6.98 -15.06 7.73
N TRP A 146 6.35 -14.74 6.60
CA TRP A 146 5.40 -13.64 6.52
C TRP A 146 4.21 -13.95 7.44
N LYS A 147 4.03 -13.14 8.49
CA LYS A 147 2.80 -13.14 9.29
C LYS A 147 2.05 -11.86 8.99
N ARG A 148 0.84 -11.99 8.45
CA ARG A 148 -0.09 -10.88 8.21
C ARG A 148 -0.46 -10.25 9.56
N GLY A 149 0.33 -9.27 10.01
CA GLY A 149 0.00 -8.44 11.16
C GLY A 149 -1.02 -7.40 10.73
N MET A 150 -2.27 -7.57 11.15
CA MET A 150 -3.27 -6.50 11.08
C MET A 150 -2.71 -5.25 11.78
N GLY A 151 -2.87 -4.11 11.13
CA GLY A 151 -2.13 -2.89 11.38
C GLY A 151 -2.00 -2.48 12.85
N ASN A 152 -0.83 -1.96 13.18
CA ASN A 152 -0.73 -0.83 14.08
C ASN A 152 0.50 -0.03 13.69
N HIS A 153 0.28 1.17 13.15
CA HIS A 153 1.33 2.15 12.91
C HIS A 153 2.13 2.37 14.19
N ARG A 154 3.39 1.93 14.20
CA ARG A 154 4.43 2.44 15.09
C ARG A 154 5.78 2.23 14.43
N ILE A 155 6.16 3.18 13.58
CA ILE A 155 7.55 3.39 13.21
C ILE A 155 8.23 3.93 14.49
N HIS A 156 8.76 3.04 15.32
CA HIS A 156 9.69 3.45 16.38
C HIS A 156 11.12 3.33 15.85
N GLY A 157 11.80 4.46 15.89
CA GLY A 157 13.12 4.67 15.32
C GLY A 157 14.18 3.70 15.85
N LEU A 158 15.07 3.35 14.93
CA LEU A 158 16.38 2.78 15.17
C LEU A 158 17.14 3.65 16.18
N THR A 159 17.20 3.23 17.44
CA THR A 159 18.20 3.74 18.40
C THR A 159 19.47 2.93 18.20
N ARG A 160 20.45 3.52 17.49
CA ARG A 160 21.83 3.04 17.49
C ARG A 160 22.38 3.17 18.91
N GLN A 161 22.66 2.05 19.57
CA GLN A 161 23.67 2.03 20.63
C GLN A 161 25.04 1.95 19.96
N LEU A 162 25.86 2.98 20.16
CA LEU A 162 27.31 2.85 20.07
C LEU A 162 27.81 2.54 21.47
N ALA A 163 28.70 1.55 21.55
CA ALA A 163 29.46 1.20 22.74
C ALA A 163 30.35 2.35 23.21
#